data_AF-A0A961Y8Q6-F1
#
_entry.id   AF-A0A961Y8Q6-F1
#
_cell.length_a   1.000
_cell.length_b   1.000
_cell.length_c   1.000
_cell.angle_alpha   90.00
_cell.angle_beta   90.00
_cell.angle_gamma   90.00
#
_symmetry.space_group_name_H-M   'P 1'
#
loop_
_entity.id
_entity.type
_entity.pdbx_description
1 polymer ?
#
loop_
_entity_poly.entity_id
_entity_poly.type
_entity_poly.pdbx_seq_one_letter_code
_entity_poly.pdbx_strand_id
1 'polypeptide(L)'
;MATNVEIANLALTRLGHDAISAFSPSGNKAARWFDSHYEGIKLALLRAHQWNFAIRRAVPVAETIRSVGGITQTNPAVVTSSSHGFSNGETVYIAG
;
A
#
# COMPACT_ATOMS: atom_id res chain seq x y z
N MET A 1 9.40 -22.01 7.31
CA MET A 1 8.60 -20.77 7.39
C MET A 1 7.16 -21.19 7.17
N ALA A 2 6.27 -20.97 8.13
CA ALA A 2 4.87 -21.36 7.94
C ALA A 2 4.24 -20.46 6.86
N THR A 3 3.60 -21.07 5.89
CA THR A 3 2.84 -20.40 4.83
C THR A 3 1.46 -19.99 5.36
N ASN A 4 0.84 -19.00 4.71
CA ASN A 4 -0.54 -18.59 5.06
C ASN A 4 -1.53 -19.76 5.00
N VAL A 5 -1.34 -20.68 4.05
CA VAL A 5 -2.18 -21.88 3.89
C VAL A 5 -1.99 -22.86 5.06
N GLU A 6 -0.76 -23.05 5.54
CA GLU A 6 -0.49 -23.88 6.72
C GLU A 6 -1.14 -23.30 7.99
N ILE A 7 -1.09 -21.97 8.16
CA ILE A 7 -1.74 -21.28 9.30
C ILE A 7 -3.26 -21.45 9.22
N ALA A 8 -3.85 -21.28 8.04
CA ALA A 8 -5.29 -21.47 7.84
C ALA A 8 -5.71 -22.92 8.09
N ASN A 9 -4.94 -23.89 7.61
CA ASN A 9 -5.22 -25.31 7.84
C ASN A 9 -5.13 -25.70 9.31
N LEU A 10 -4.19 -25.15 10.07
CA LEU A 10 -4.13 -25.36 11.52
C LEU A 10 -5.39 -24.86 12.23
N ALA A 11 -5.95 -23.73 11.79
CA ALA A 11 -7.21 -23.21 12.31
C ALA A 11 -8.41 -24.08 11.90
N LEU A 12 -8.44 -24.56 10.65
CA LEU A 12 -9.49 -25.44 10.15
C LEU A 12 -9.51 -26.79 10.86
N THR A 13 -8.36 -27.37 11.21
CA THR A 13 -8.28 -28.59 12.02
C THR A 13 -8.96 -28.42 13.37
N ARG A 14 -8.84 -27.24 14.01
CA ARG A 14 -9.50 -26.96 15.29
C ARG A 14 -11.01 -26.76 15.16
N LEU A 15 -11.48 -26.35 13.98
CA LEU A 15 -12.89 -26.17 13.66
C LEU A 15 -13.55 -27.45 13.11
N GLY A 16 -12.77 -28.50 12.81
CA GLY A 16 -13.26 -29.75 12.21
C GLY A 16 -13.62 -29.63 10.73
N HIS A 17 -13.01 -28.67 10.01
CA HIS A 17 -13.29 -28.39 8.62
C HIS A 17 -12.18 -28.95 7.71
N ASP A 18 -12.52 -29.35 6.48
CA ASP A 18 -11.54 -29.87 5.51
C ASP A 18 -10.43 -28.86 5.20
N ALA A 19 -9.21 -29.37 5.02
CA ALA A 19 -8.06 -28.58 4.65
C ALA A 19 -8.20 -27.97 3.25
N ILE A 20 -7.55 -26.82 3.06
CA ILE A 20 -7.47 -26.10 1.79
C ILE A 20 -6.05 -26.17 1.21
N SER A 21 -5.94 -26.20 -0.11
CA SER A 21 -4.66 -26.17 -0.83
C SER A 21 -4.18 -24.76 -1.18
N ALA A 22 -5.09 -23.79 -1.26
CA ALA A 22 -4.80 -22.40 -1.58
C ALA A 22 -5.90 -21.45 -1.09
N PHE A 23 -5.56 -20.16 -0.94
CA PHE A 23 -6.55 -19.09 -0.86
C PHE A 23 -7.03 -18.81 -2.29
N SER A 24 -8.34 -18.86 -2.51
CA SER A 24 -8.89 -18.76 -3.86
C SER A 24 -10.28 -18.13 -3.84
N PRO A 25 -10.55 -17.14 -4.72
CA PRO A 25 -11.85 -16.47 -4.82
C PRO A 25 -12.93 -17.39 -5.42
N SER A 26 -12.54 -18.45 -6.14
CA SER A 26 -13.44 -19.43 -6.75
C SER A 26 -13.42 -20.80 -6.07
N GLY A 27 -12.58 -20.98 -5.04
CA GLY A 27 -12.42 -22.23 -4.30
C GLY A 27 -13.61 -22.63 -3.41
N ASN A 28 -13.39 -23.50 -2.42
CA ASN A 28 -14.42 -23.85 -1.44
C ASN A 28 -14.76 -22.66 -0.52
N LYS A 29 -15.84 -22.77 0.27
CA LYS A 29 -16.30 -21.68 1.15
C LYS A 29 -15.20 -21.18 2.09
N ALA A 30 -14.41 -22.10 2.66
CA ALA A 30 -13.31 -21.77 3.55
C ALA A 30 -12.20 -20.99 2.83
N ALA A 31 -11.77 -21.44 1.65
CA ALA A 31 -10.75 -20.79 0.83
C ALA A 31 -11.14 -19.37 0.44
N ARG A 32 -12.41 -19.14 0.06
CA ARG A 32 -12.94 -17.81 -0.26
C ARG A 32 -12.97 -16.89 0.95
N TRP A 33 -13.32 -17.43 2.11
CA TRP A 33 -13.36 -16.67 3.36
C TRP A 33 -11.95 -16.19 3.74
N PHE A 34 -10.96 -17.08 3.74
CA PHE A 34 -9.58 -16.71 4.02
C PHE A 34 -9.02 -15.73 2.97
N ASP A 35 -9.30 -15.94 1.68
CA ASP A 35 -8.86 -15.04 0.60
C ASP A 35 -9.33 -13.58 0.84
N SER A 36 -10.59 -13.40 1.23
CA SER A 36 -11.18 -12.08 1.44
C SER A 36 -10.85 -11.43 2.79
N HIS A 37 -10.62 -12.21 3.84
CA HIS A 37 -10.50 -11.68 5.21
C HIS A 37 -9.09 -11.71 5.79
N TYR A 38 -8.24 -12.65 5.36
CA TYR A 38 -6.97 -12.93 6.04
C TYR A 38 -6.03 -11.72 6.07
N GLU A 39 -5.75 -11.12 4.91
CA GLU A 39 -4.85 -9.96 4.86
C GLU A 39 -5.44 -8.74 5.57
N GLY A 40 -6.76 -8.54 5.51
CA GLY A 40 -7.45 -7.46 6.23
C GLY A 40 -7.27 -7.58 7.75
N ILE A 41 -7.55 -8.76 8.31
CA ILE A 41 -7.42 -9.04 9.75
C ILE A 41 -5.95 -8.98 10.19
N LYS A 42 -5.04 -9.56 9.39
CA LYS A 42 -3.60 -9.52 9.65
C LYS A 42 -3.08 -8.08 9.72
N LEU A 43 -3.44 -7.24 8.75
CA LEU A 43 -3.06 -5.82 8.76
C LEU A 43 -3.72 -5.07 9.92
N ALA A 44 -4.97 -5.37 10.27
CA ALA A 44 -5.63 -4.77 11.43
C ALA A 44 -4.89 -5.14 12.73
N LEU A 45 -4.51 -6.41 12.92
CA LEU A 45 -3.75 -6.88 14.07
C LEU A 45 -2.37 -6.21 14.17
N LEU A 46 -1.67 -6.10 13.04
CA LEU A 46 -0.36 -5.43 12.98
C LEU A 46 -0.45 -3.93 13.27
N ARG A 47 -1.59 -3.28 12.98
CA ARG A 47 -1.81 -1.85 13.27
C ARG A 47 -2.35 -1.58 14.67
N ALA A 48 -3.07 -2.52 15.27
CA ALA A 48 -3.71 -2.33 16.57
C ALA A 48 -2.72 -2.14 17.72
N HIS A 49 -1.50 -2.67 17.57
CA HIS A 49 -0.45 -2.56 18.58
C HIS A 49 0.90 -2.20 17.95
N GLN A 50 1.76 -1.57 18.74
CA GLN A 50 3.11 -1.23 18.33
C GLN A 50 4.05 -2.44 18.44
N TRP A 51 3.99 -3.34 17.46
CA TRP A 51 4.85 -4.51 17.43
C TRP A 51 6.28 -4.12 17.02
N ASN A 52 7.27 -4.44 17.87
CA ASN A 52 8.68 -4.13 17.59
C ASN A 52 9.18 -4.67 16.24
N PHE A 53 8.68 -5.82 15.79
CA PHE A 53 9.05 -6.40 14.48
C PHE A 53 8.32 -5.76 13.29
N ALA A 54 7.17 -5.12 13.53
CA ALA A 54 6.35 -4.53 12.48
C ALA A 54 6.63 -3.03 12.28
N ILE A 55 7.36 -2.39 13.21
CA ILE A 55 7.70 -0.97 13.16
C ILE A 55 9.09 -0.79 12.59
N ARG A 56 9.21 0.07 11.58
CA ARG A 56 10.49 0.56 11.06
C ARG A 56 10.47 2.08 11.03
N ARG A 57 11.53 2.71 11.51
CA ARG A 57 11.75 4.15 11.30
C ARG A 57 12.06 4.39 9.82
N ALA A 58 11.23 5.20 9.18
CA ALA A 58 11.44 5.69 7.83
C ALA A 58 11.70 7.19 7.91
N VAL A 59 12.77 7.66 7.26
CA VAL A 59 12.99 9.09 7.02
C VAL A 59 12.34 9.38 5.66
N PRO A 60 11.27 10.18 5.59
CA PRO A 60 10.72 10.59 4.30
C PRO A 60 11.77 11.40 3.55
N VAL A 61 11.89 11.17 2.23
CA VAL A 61 12.71 12.04 1.39
C VAL A 61 12.01 13.38 1.27
N ALA A 62 12.73 14.47 1.50
CA ALA A 62 12.19 15.80 1.26
C ALA A 62 11.95 15.98 -0.24
N GLU A 63 10.77 16.49 -0.61
CA GLU A 63 10.54 16.93 -1.99
C GLU A 63 11.50 18.07 -2.33
N THR A 64 12.10 18.01 -3.52
CA THR A 64 13.07 19.03 -3.93
C THR A 64 12.32 20.27 -4.39
N ILE A 65 12.35 21.34 -3.57
CA ILE A 65 11.78 22.63 -3.94
C ILE A 65 12.56 23.20 -5.13
N ARG A 66 11.83 23.58 -6.20
CA ARG A 66 12.38 24.26 -7.38
C ARG A 66 11.85 25.68 -7.43
N SER A 67 12.73 26.63 -7.72
CA SER A 67 12.36 28.04 -7.86
C SER A 67 11.59 28.29 -9.15
N VAL A 68 10.45 28.96 -9.05
CA VAL A 68 9.73 29.49 -10.22
C VAL A 68 10.40 30.78 -10.67
N GLY A 69 10.87 30.81 -11.91
CA GLY A 69 11.49 32.00 -12.51
C GLY A 69 10.49 33.03 -13.02
N GLY A 70 9.24 32.61 -13.27
CA GLY A 70 8.16 33.51 -13.67
C GLY A 70 6.89 32.79 -14.09
N ILE A 71 5.80 33.55 -14.19
CA ILE A 71 4.49 33.10 -14.67
C ILE A 71 4.00 34.12 -15.72
N THR A 72 3.63 33.65 -16.91
CA THR A 72 3.12 34.55 -17.97
C THR A 72 1.67 34.99 -17.69
N GLN A 73 1.35 36.23 -18.02
CA GLN A 73 -0.03 36.76 -17.96
C GLN A 73 -0.79 36.49 -19.27
N THR A 74 -0.86 35.22 -19.65
CA THR A 74 -1.61 34.74 -20.83
C THR A 74 -2.68 33.74 -20.40
N ASN A 75 -3.64 33.46 -21.28
CA ASN A 75 -4.60 32.37 -21.07
C ASN A 75 -4.46 31.34 -22.20
N PRO A 76 -3.89 30.14 -21.96
CA PRO A 76 -3.38 29.64 -20.67
C PRO A 76 -2.07 30.33 -20.22
N ALA A 77 -1.85 30.34 -18.91
CA ALA A 77 -0.62 30.83 -18.30
C ALA A 77 0.48 29.77 -18.38
N VAL A 78 1.73 30.20 -18.53
CA VAL A 78 2.92 29.33 -18.56
C VAL A 78 3.78 29.63 -17.34
N VAL A 79 4.10 28.60 -16.57
CA VAL A 79 4.99 28.67 -15.40
C VAL A 79 6.37 28.19 -15.83
N THR A 80 7.39 29.03 -15.60
CA THR A 80 8.77 28.73 -15.99
C THR A 80 9.61 28.35 -14.78
N SER A 81 10.22 27.16 -14.82
CA SER A 81 11.26 26.71 -13.88
C SER A 81 12.36 26.02 -14.68
N SER A 82 13.58 26.56 -14.68
CA SER A 82 14.72 25.94 -15.38
C SER A 82 15.13 24.63 -14.69
N SER A 83 15.38 23.56 -15.47
CA SER A 83 15.75 22.23 -14.94
C SER A 83 14.83 21.74 -13.81
N HIS A 84 13.52 21.79 -14.02
CA HIS A 84 12.55 21.36 -13.02
C HIS A 84 12.62 19.85 -12.73
N GLY A 85 13.05 19.02 -13.70
CA GLY A 85 13.23 17.58 -13.52
C GLY A 85 11.93 16.75 -13.52
N PHE A 86 10.78 17.41 -13.57
CA PHE A 86 9.46 16.78 -13.76
C PHE A 86 9.22 16.32 -15.21
N SER A 87 8.41 15.28 -15.37
CA SER A 87 7.99 14.75 -16.68
C SER A 87 6.63 15.31 -17.10
N ASN A 88 6.35 15.25 -18.41
CA ASN A 88 5.05 15.65 -18.92
C ASN A 88 3.94 14.74 -18.37
N GLY A 89 2.84 15.36 -17.90
CA GLY A 89 1.71 14.67 -17.29
C GLY A 89 1.80 14.55 -15.76
N GLU A 90 2.91 14.96 -15.15
CA GLU A 90 3.02 15.04 -13.70
C GLU A 90 2.26 16.26 -13.15
N THR A 91 1.62 16.06 -12.00
CA THR A 91 0.96 17.15 -11.27
C THR A 91 1.96 17.82 -10.36
N VAL A 92 2.07 19.15 -10.45
CA VAL A 92 2.97 19.96 -9.62
C VAL A 92 2.16 20.80 -8.64
N TYR A 93 2.66 20.92 -7.41
CA TYR A 93 2.13 21.84 -6.41
C TYR A 93 2.97 23.12 -6.44
N ILE A 94 2.31 24.28 -6.60
CA ILE A 94 2.96 25.59 -6.57
C ILE A 94 2.53 26.28 -5.27
N ALA A 95 3.51 26.65 -4.46
CA ALA A 95 3.33 27.45 -3.26
C ALA A 95 4.22 28.71 -3.34
N GLY A 96 3.76 29.79 -2.73
CA GLY A 96 4.44 31.08 -2.66
C GLY A 96 4.04 31.83 -1.40
#